data_AF-A0A9E2JBY3-F1
#
_entry.id   AF-A0A9E2JBY3-F1
#
_cell.length_a   1.000
_cell.length_b   1.000
_cell.length_c   1.000
_cell.angle_alpha   90.00
_cell.angle_beta   90.00
_cell.angle_gamma   90.00
#
_symmetry.space_group_name_H-M   'P 1'
#
loop_
_entity.id
_entity.type
_entity.pdbx_description
1 polymer ?
#
loop_
_entity_poly.entity_id
_entity_poly.type
_entity_poly.pdbx_seq_one_letter_code
_entity_poly.pdbx_strand_id
1 'polypeptide(L)'
;MAIGTNALASSVVLACVPRAIDAPLATRREFLNELKRELPDALRLLQSGNIAPVDLAQAAIGPGMAVFSRYAKVVEADGSPMTVRTALTLINQILDEVLAEQEGEFDAYTRWAVAWFEQYGVQEGPYGVAETLSKAKNTSVQGLAEAGIVNSRSGSVRLLGRNDLPADWDPAADPRLTAWEATQHLIRSLDQAGESGAADLLRQLGGDYGDKARDLAYRLFSICERKKWAQEALAYNSLVIAWPELVRLAGREKSRGQSQEDLFQ
;
A
#
# COMPACT_ATOMS: atom_id res chain seq x y z
N MET A 1 -46.95 -15.83 11.95
CA MET A 1 -46.42 -16.42 10.71
C MET A 1 -46.31 -15.31 9.67
N ALA A 2 -45.10 -14.79 9.45
CA ALA A 2 -44.82 -13.89 8.32
C ALA A 2 -44.28 -14.76 7.17
N ILE A 3 -45.13 -14.99 6.17
CA ILE A 3 -44.78 -15.61 4.90
C ILE A 3 -44.36 -14.49 3.95
N GLY A 4 -43.19 -14.62 3.31
CA GLY A 4 -42.99 -14.04 1.98
C GLY A 4 -42.19 -12.74 1.84
N THR A 5 -41.23 -12.43 2.72
CA THR A 5 -40.23 -11.40 2.39
C THR A 5 -39.09 -12.05 1.61
N ASN A 6 -39.13 -11.96 0.28
CA ASN A 6 -37.96 -12.19 -0.57
C ASN A 6 -36.92 -11.10 -0.24
N ALA A 7 -36.16 -11.30 0.83
CA ALA A 7 -34.92 -10.57 1.06
C ALA A 7 -33.94 -11.06 0.00
N LEU A 8 -33.68 -10.23 -1.00
CA LEU A 8 -32.68 -10.49 -2.04
C LEU A 8 -31.33 -10.76 -1.35
N ALA A 9 -30.94 -12.03 -1.23
CA ALA A 9 -29.76 -12.43 -0.45
C ALA A 9 -28.45 -11.90 -1.06
N SER A 10 -28.44 -11.65 -2.38
CA SER A 10 -27.43 -10.84 -3.08
C SER A 10 -27.94 -10.39 -4.44
N SER A 11 -27.46 -9.25 -4.94
CA SER A 11 -27.62 -8.80 -6.33
C SER A 11 -26.25 -8.56 -6.95
N VAL A 12 -26.00 -9.12 -8.14
CA VAL A 12 -24.84 -8.79 -8.96
C VAL A 12 -25.34 -7.93 -10.13
N VAL A 13 -24.85 -6.70 -10.22
CA VAL A 13 -25.14 -5.79 -11.33
C VAL A 13 -23.92 -5.75 -12.25
N LEU A 14 -24.12 -6.15 -13.51
CA LEU A 14 -23.09 -6.08 -14.56
C LEU A 14 -23.40 -4.89 -15.46
N ALA A 15 -22.60 -3.83 -15.35
CA ALA A 15 -22.61 -2.72 -16.30
C ALA A 15 -21.50 -2.96 -17.33
N CYS A 16 -21.88 -3.24 -18.58
CA CYS A 16 -20.95 -3.49 -19.67
C CYS A 16 -21.03 -2.36 -20.70
N VAL A 17 -19.87 -1.91 -21.19
CA VAL A 17 -19.80 -1.03 -22.36
C VAL A 17 -19.54 -1.91 -23.59
N PRO A 18 -20.47 -1.97 -24.58
CA PRO A 18 -20.21 -2.71 -25.80
C PRO A 18 -18.99 -2.16 -26.54
N ARG A 19 -18.11 -3.06 -26.98
CA ARG A 19 -16.98 -2.68 -27.83
C ARG A 19 -17.50 -2.19 -29.18
N ALA A 20 -16.91 -1.09 -29.68
CA ALA A 20 -17.22 -0.56 -31.00
C ALA A 20 -16.94 -1.61 -32.10
N ILE A 21 -17.78 -1.62 -33.14
CA ILE A 21 -17.67 -2.59 -34.25
C ILE A 21 -16.36 -2.41 -35.02
N ASP A 22 -15.89 -1.17 -35.10
CA ASP A 22 -14.66 -0.71 -35.76
C ASP A 22 -13.49 -0.54 -34.78
N ALA A 23 -13.54 -1.18 -33.61
CA ALA A 23 -12.47 -1.11 -32.62
C ALA A 23 -11.10 -1.49 -33.25
N PRO A 24 -10.03 -0.72 -32.98
CA PRO A 24 -8.74 -0.96 -33.61
C PRO A 24 -8.10 -2.26 -33.09
N LEU A 25 -7.15 -2.77 -33.88
CA LEU A 25 -6.18 -3.75 -33.40
C LEU A 25 -5.08 -3.02 -32.62
N ALA A 26 -4.48 -3.72 -31.66
CA ALA A 26 -3.30 -3.25 -30.97
C ALA A 26 -2.24 -4.34 -30.91
N THR A 27 -0.99 -3.96 -30.79
CA THR A 27 0.13 -4.83 -30.45
C THR A 27 0.24 -4.98 -28.93
N ARG A 28 0.93 -6.03 -28.46
CA ARG A 28 1.30 -6.18 -27.03
C ARG A 28 1.94 -4.91 -26.46
N ARG A 29 2.83 -4.26 -27.23
CA ARG A 29 3.53 -3.05 -26.80
C ARG A 29 2.58 -1.87 -26.59
N GLU A 30 1.66 -1.65 -27.51
CA GLU A 30 0.64 -0.60 -27.37
C GLU A 30 -0.25 -0.88 -26.16
N PHE A 31 -0.72 -2.11 -25.97
CA PHE A 31 -1.47 -2.48 -24.78
C PHE A 31 -0.71 -2.18 -23.47
N LEU A 32 0.57 -2.54 -23.38
CA LEU A 32 1.39 -2.25 -22.21
C LEU A 32 1.59 -0.75 -21.96
N ASN A 33 1.82 0.03 -23.02
CA ASN A 33 1.97 1.48 -22.90
C ASN A 33 0.69 2.15 -22.39
N GLU A 34 -0.46 1.67 -22.85
CA GLU A 34 -1.77 2.18 -22.43
C GLU A 34 -2.06 1.81 -20.96
N LEU A 35 -1.74 0.58 -20.54
CA LEU A 35 -1.81 0.20 -19.13
C LEU A 35 -0.92 1.10 -18.26
N LYS A 36 0.34 1.33 -18.66
CA LYS A 36 1.26 2.20 -17.92
C LYS A 36 0.78 3.65 -17.82
N ARG A 37 -0.01 4.11 -18.80
CA ARG A 37 -0.59 5.46 -18.79
C ARG A 37 -1.84 5.56 -17.92
N GLU A 38 -2.74 4.58 -17.99
CA GLU A 38 -4.08 4.70 -17.39
C GLU A 38 -4.20 4.04 -16.00
N LEU A 39 -3.45 2.96 -15.75
CA LEU A 39 -3.55 2.22 -14.50
C LEU A 39 -3.10 3.03 -13.26
N PRO A 40 -2.05 3.88 -13.31
CA PRO A 40 -1.65 4.67 -12.14
C PRO A 40 -2.77 5.54 -11.56
N ASP A 41 -3.55 6.20 -12.41
CA ASP A 41 -4.65 7.07 -11.98
C ASP A 41 -5.81 6.26 -11.41
N ALA A 42 -6.14 5.14 -12.06
CA ALA A 42 -7.16 4.23 -11.59
C ALA A 42 -6.81 3.62 -10.21
N LEU A 43 -5.54 3.27 -10.00
CA LEU A 43 -5.07 2.71 -8.73
C LEU A 43 -5.10 3.75 -7.61
N ARG A 44 -4.69 5.00 -7.89
CA ARG A 44 -4.83 6.10 -6.92
C ARG A 44 -6.28 6.32 -6.51
N LEU A 45 -7.22 6.22 -7.45
CA LEU A 45 -8.65 6.31 -7.13
C LEU A 45 -9.10 5.15 -6.22
N LEU A 46 -8.69 3.91 -6.52
CA LEU A 46 -9.01 2.74 -5.69
C LEU A 46 -8.40 2.84 -4.27
N GLN A 47 -7.16 3.31 -4.15
CA GLN A 47 -6.50 3.58 -2.86
C GLN A 47 -7.23 4.68 -2.08
N SER A 48 -7.63 5.77 -2.75
CA SER A 48 -8.42 6.85 -2.13
C SER A 48 -9.82 6.39 -1.69
N GLY A 49 -10.40 5.42 -2.39
CA GLY A 49 -11.63 4.72 -2.01
C GLY A 49 -11.43 3.68 -0.90
N ASN A 50 -10.21 3.53 -0.39
CA ASN A 50 -9.84 2.64 0.70
C ASN A 50 -10.17 1.16 0.43
N ILE A 51 -10.00 0.72 -0.83
CA ILE A 51 -10.10 -0.69 -1.20
C ILE A 51 -8.98 -1.47 -0.50
N ALA A 52 -9.31 -2.54 0.21
CA ALA A 52 -8.32 -3.31 0.96
C ALA A 52 -7.21 -3.85 0.03
N PRO A 53 -5.95 -3.97 0.49
CA PRO A 53 -4.85 -4.48 -0.33
C PRO A 53 -5.12 -5.86 -0.95
N VAL A 54 -5.75 -6.77 -0.19
CA VAL A 54 -6.15 -8.10 -0.70
C VAL A 54 -7.14 -8.04 -1.87
N ASP A 55 -7.98 -7.00 -1.90
CA ASP A 55 -8.98 -6.79 -2.95
C ASP A 55 -8.46 -5.90 -4.08
N LEU A 56 -7.35 -5.17 -3.88
CA LEU A 56 -6.84 -4.20 -4.84
C LEU A 56 -6.52 -4.85 -6.19
N ALA A 57 -5.93 -6.04 -6.19
CA ALA A 57 -5.66 -6.78 -7.42
C ALA A 57 -6.94 -7.11 -8.18
N GLN A 58 -8.01 -7.52 -7.47
CA GLN A 58 -9.31 -7.79 -8.08
C GLN A 58 -9.98 -6.52 -8.61
N ALA A 59 -9.90 -5.42 -7.86
CA ALA A 59 -10.44 -4.13 -8.27
C ALA A 59 -9.70 -3.57 -9.50
N ALA A 60 -8.38 -3.76 -9.58
CA ALA A 60 -7.54 -3.31 -10.69
C ALA A 60 -7.80 -4.07 -12.01
N ILE A 61 -8.40 -5.28 -11.95
CA ILE A 61 -8.81 -6.02 -13.15
C ILE A 61 -9.78 -5.21 -13.99
N GLY A 62 -10.73 -4.50 -13.38
CA GLY A 62 -11.72 -3.69 -14.11
C GLY A 62 -11.05 -2.64 -15.02
N PRO A 63 -10.27 -1.69 -14.45
CA PRO A 63 -9.50 -0.73 -15.22
C PRO A 63 -8.55 -1.37 -16.25
N GLY A 64 -7.80 -2.42 -15.88
CA GLY A 64 -6.90 -3.10 -16.81
C GLY A 64 -7.61 -3.79 -17.97
N MET A 65 -8.75 -4.42 -17.71
CA MET A 65 -9.58 -5.07 -18.72
C MET A 65 -10.34 -4.06 -19.57
N ALA A 66 -10.65 -2.87 -19.06
CA ALA A 66 -11.18 -1.78 -19.89
C ALA A 66 -10.18 -1.39 -20.99
N VAL A 67 -8.88 -1.32 -20.66
CA VAL A 67 -7.82 -1.09 -21.66
C VAL A 67 -7.74 -2.25 -22.66
N PHE A 68 -7.74 -3.50 -22.18
CA PHE A 68 -7.64 -4.67 -23.08
C PHE A 68 -8.85 -4.80 -24.02
N SER A 69 -10.06 -4.67 -23.47
CA SER A 69 -11.32 -4.93 -24.18
C SER A 69 -11.75 -3.79 -25.11
N ARG A 70 -11.10 -2.62 -25.06
CA ARG A 70 -11.36 -1.54 -26.03
C ARG A 70 -10.86 -1.87 -27.44
N TYR A 71 -9.89 -2.78 -27.54
CA TYR A 71 -9.35 -3.25 -28.81
C TYR A 71 -10.16 -4.43 -29.36
N ALA A 72 -10.25 -4.54 -30.68
CA ALA A 72 -10.86 -5.72 -31.32
C ALA A 72 -10.05 -6.99 -31.00
N LYS A 73 -8.73 -6.88 -31.04
CA LYS A 73 -7.76 -7.92 -30.67
C LYS A 73 -6.41 -7.28 -30.39
N VAL A 74 -5.73 -7.76 -29.34
CA VAL A 74 -4.32 -7.49 -29.07
C VAL A 74 -3.48 -8.61 -29.68
N VAL A 75 -2.48 -8.26 -30.49
CA VAL A 75 -1.65 -9.19 -31.27
C VAL A 75 -0.28 -9.35 -30.60
N GLU A 76 0.13 -10.61 -30.42
CA GLU A 76 1.44 -11.01 -29.91
C GLU A 76 2.50 -10.95 -31.02
N ALA A 77 3.77 -11.08 -30.65
CA ALA A 77 4.89 -11.00 -31.61
C ALA A 77 4.86 -12.11 -32.68
N ASP A 78 4.23 -13.26 -32.39
CA ASP A 78 4.02 -14.37 -33.31
C ASP A 78 2.76 -14.21 -34.19
N GLY A 79 2.05 -13.09 -34.09
CA GLY A 79 0.80 -12.81 -34.82
C GLY A 79 -0.45 -13.43 -34.18
N SER A 80 -0.31 -14.22 -33.11
CA SER A 80 -1.43 -14.82 -32.40
C SER A 80 -2.22 -13.79 -31.58
N PRO A 81 -3.52 -14.03 -31.30
CA PRO A 81 -4.27 -13.22 -30.33
C PRO A 81 -3.76 -13.45 -28.91
N MET A 82 -3.49 -12.35 -28.21
CA MET A 82 -3.28 -12.37 -26.76
C MET A 82 -4.52 -12.94 -26.06
N THR A 83 -4.30 -13.91 -25.17
CA THR A 83 -5.38 -14.48 -24.37
C THR A 83 -5.76 -13.57 -23.21
N VAL A 84 -6.99 -13.68 -22.71
CA VAL A 84 -7.43 -12.99 -21.49
C VAL A 84 -6.53 -13.34 -20.30
N ARG A 85 -6.09 -14.60 -20.18
CA ARG A 85 -5.16 -15.02 -19.13
C ARG A 85 -3.85 -14.23 -19.20
N THR A 86 -3.28 -14.07 -20.41
CA THR A 86 -2.07 -13.28 -20.61
C THR A 86 -2.30 -11.80 -20.25
N ALA A 87 -3.43 -11.23 -20.65
CA ALA A 87 -3.79 -9.86 -20.30
C ALA A 87 -3.88 -9.65 -18.78
N LEU A 88 -4.53 -10.57 -18.05
CA LEU A 88 -4.62 -10.53 -16.59
C LEU A 88 -3.25 -10.62 -15.92
N THR A 89 -2.34 -11.47 -16.42
CA THR A 89 -0.95 -11.51 -15.93
C THR A 89 -0.25 -10.17 -16.12
N LEU A 90 -0.40 -9.54 -17.29
CA LEU A 90 0.20 -8.25 -17.58
C LEU A 90 -0.38 -7.13 -16.71
N ILE A 91 -1.70 -7.14 -16.47
CA ILE A 91 -2.35 -6.15 -15.58
C ILE A 91 -1.79 -6.25 -14.16
N ASN A 92 -1.66 -7.45 -13.60
CA ASN A 92 -1.06 -7.64 -12.29
C ASN A 92 0.42 -7.21 -12.26
N GLN A 93 1.17 -7.48 -13.33
CA GLN A 93 2.55 -7.01 -13.43
C GLN A 93 2.62 -5.47 -13.41
N ILE A 94 1.77 -4.78 -14.18
CA ILE A 94 1.74 -3.31 -14.19
C ILE A 94 1.27 -2.76 -12.84
N LEU A 95 0.29 -3.39 -12.19
CA LEU A 95 -0.11 -3.04 -10.82
C LEU A 95 1.10 -3.04 -9.86
N ASP A 96 1.88 -4.12 -9.87
CA ASP A 96 3.08 -4.22 -9.04
C ASP A 96 4.15 -3.17 -9.42
N GLU A 97 4.32 -2.88 -10.72
CA GLU A 97 5.22 -1.83 -11.20
C GLU A 97 4.79 -0.45 -10.68
N VAL A 98 3.49 -0.11 -10.76
CA VAL A 98 2.97 1.18 -10.28
C VAL A 98 3.18 1.33 -8.78
N LEU A 99 2.87 0.29 -7.99
CA LEU A 99 3.10 0.33 -6.54
C LEU A 99 4.59 0.50 -6.19
N ALA A 100 5.48 -0.09 -6.99
CA ALA A 100 6.93 0.09 -6.82
C ALA A 100 7.40 1.49 -7.23
N GLU A 101 6.82 2.10 -8.26
CA GLU A 101 7.13 3.47 -8.67
C GLU A 101 6.73 4.50 -7.61
N GLN A 102 5.63 4.27 -6.90
CA GLN A 102 5.19 5.09 -5.76
C GLN A 102 6.21 5.15 -4.62
N GLU A 103 7.17 4.21 -4.55
CA GLU A 103 8.24 4.26 -3.55
C GLU A 103 9.04 5.57 -3.61
N GLY A 104 9.09 6.24 -4.78
CA GLY A 104 9.78 7.52 -4.96
C GLY A 104 9.25 8.65 -4.06
N GLU A 105 8.00 8.58 -3.61
CA GLU A 105 7.36 9.58 -2.75
C GLU A 105 7.77 9.46 -1.26
N PHE A 106 8.42 8.35 -0.89
CA PHE A 106 8.86 8.13 0.49
C PHE A 106 10.24 8.74 0.76
N ASP A 107 10.50 9.00 2.05
CA ASP A 107 11.80 9.42 2.53
C ASP A 107 12.89 8.36 2.22
N ALA A 108 14.15 8.79 2.21
CA ALA A 108 15.29 7.95 1.84
C ALA A 108 15.43 6.71 2.72
N TYR A 109 15.10 6.80 4.00
CA TYR A 109 15.22 5.70 4.95
C TYR A 109 14.11 4.67 4.75
N THR A 110 12.87 5.11 4.52
CA THR A 110 11.76 4.22 4.14
C THR A 110 12.05 3.51 2.82
N ARG A 111 12.55 4.19 1.79
CA ARG A 111 12.93 3.55 0.51
C ARG A 111 14.03 2.50 0.68
N TRP A 112 14.96 2.73 1.61
CA TRP A 112 15.96 1.72 1.96
C TRP A 112 15.30 0.54 2.67
N ALA A 113 14.43 0.80 3.65
CA ALA A 113 13.74 -0.24 4.43
C ALA A 113 12.87 -1.14 3.54
N VAL A 114 12.15 -0.58 2.57
CA VAL A 114 11.37 -1.34 1.58
C VAL A 114 12.27 -2.26 0.76
N ALA A 115 13.39 -1.74 0.24
CA ALA A 115 14.34 -2.54 -0.55
C ALA A 115 14.99 -3.68 0.28
N TRP A 116 15.32 -3.41 1.54
CA TRP A 116 15.82 -4.43 2.46
C TRP A 116 14.75 -5.47 2.78
N PHE A 117 13.54 -5.02 3.12
CA PHE A 117 12.40 -5.86 3.44
C PHE A 117 12.05 -6.79 2.29
N GLU A 118 12.06 -6.33 1.04
CA GLU A 118 11.82 -7.20 -0.12
C GLU A 118 12.84 -8.34 -0.24
N GLN A 119 14.10 -8.12 0.15
CA GLN A 119 15.16 -9.12 0.04
C GLN A 119 15.22 -10.06 1.25
N TYR A 120 15.19 -9.50 2.45
CA TYR A 120 15.48 -10.20 3.71
C TYR A 120 14.33 -10.17 4.71
N GLY A 121 13.23 -9.48 4.42
CA GLY A 121 12.19 -9.20 5.40
C GLY A 121 12.76 -8.45 6.60
N VAL A 122 12.50 -8.97 7.80
CA VAL A 122 13.08 -8.50 9.07
C VAL A 122 14.25 -9.35 9.57
N GLN A 123 14.76 -10.26 8.74
CA GLN A 123 15.88 -11.13 9.08
C GLN A 123 17.23 -10.41 8.93
N GLU A 124 18.27 -10.97 9.55
CA GLU A 124 19.63 -10.47 9.39
C GLU A 124 20.15 -10.70 7.97
N GLY A 125 20.96 -9.76 7.49
CA GLY A 125 21.64 -9.84 6.21
C GLY A 125 23.03 -9.20 6.25
N PRO A 126 23.81 -9.33 5.17
CA PRO A 126 25.21 -8.88 5.15
C PRO A 126 25.34 -7.35 5.13
N TYR A 127 26.27 -6.80 5.93
CA TYR A 127 26.52 -5.36 5.96
C TYR A 127 26.89 -4.77 4.59
N GLY A 128 27.64 -5.49 3.75
CA GLY A 128 28.01 -5.00 2.41
C GLY A 128 26.81 -4.75 1.49
N VAL A 129 25.75 -5.55 1.62
CA VAL A 129 24.50 -5.33 0.87
C VAL A 129 23.77 -4.10 1.43
N ALA A 130 23.71 -3.97 2.76
CA ALA A 130 23.10 -2.83 3.44
C ALA A 130 23.78 -1.50 3.06
N GLU A 131 25.11 -1.50 3.00
CA GLU A 131 25.91 -0.35 2.60
C GLU A 131 25.66 0.03 1.13
N THR A 132 25.61 -0.96 0.23
CA THR A 132 25.32 -0.75 -1.19
C THR A 132 23.93 -0.13 -1.38
N LEU A 133 22.92 -0.66 -0.71
CA LEU A 133 21.56 -0.11 -0.72
C LEU A 133 21.52 1.30 -0.14
N SER A 134 22.27 1.56 0.93
CA SER A 134 22.32 2.89 1.57
C SER A 134 22.83 3.95 0.60
N LYS A 135 23.94 3.66 -0.10
CA LYS A 135 24.49 4.54 -1.15
C LYS A 135 23.49 4.77 -2.28
N ALA A 136 22.83 3.72 -2.75
CA ALA A 136 21.84 3.81 -3.82
C ALA A 136 20.61 4.66 -3.44
N LYS A 137 20.25 4.72 -2.16
CA LYS A 137 19.11 5.52 -1.65
C LYS A 137 19.53 6.85 -1.01
N ASN A 138 20.78 7.25 -1.17
CA ASN A 138 21.34 8.49 -0.60
C ASN A 138 21.19 8.58 0.93
N THR A 139 21.53 7.50 1.63
CA THR A 139 21.56 7.39 3.09
C THR A 139 22.82 6.63 3.56
N SER A 140 22.92 6.32 4.85
CA SER A 140 23.99 5.50 5.44
C SER A 140 23.43 4.49 6.44
N VAL A 141 24.13 3.36 6.62
CA VAL A 141 23.75 2.35 7.63
C VAL A 141 23.77 2.93 9.03
N GLN A 142 24.73 3.82 9.32
CA GLN A 142 24.76 4.55 10.60
C GLN A 142 23.53 5.45 10.76
N GLY A 143 23.16 6.21 9.73
CA GLY A 143 21.98 7.08 9.78
C GLY A 143 20.69 6.29 9.98
N LEU A 144 20.58 5.12 9.34
CA LEU A 144 19.46 4.18 9.53
C LEU A 144 19.39 3.65 10.97
N ALA A 145 20.54 3.38 11.59
CA ALA A 145 20.60 2.92 12.97
C ALA A 145 20.26 4.04 13.97
N GLU A 146 20.76 5.24 13.73
CA GLU A 146 20.41 6.44 14.51
C GLU A 146 18.93 6.81 14.39
N ALA A 147 18.33 6.56 13.22
CA ALA A 147 16.90 6.73 12.97
C ALA A 147 16.06 5.54 13.47
N GLY A 148 16.63 4.59 14.24
CA GLY A 148 15.84 3.49 14.81
C GLY A 148 15.27 2.48 13.81
N ILE A 149 15.72 2.47 12.55
CA ILE A 149 15.17 1.58 11.50
C ILE A 149 15.91 0.24 11.45
N VAL A 150 17.21 0.24 11.76
CA VAL A 150 18.03 -0.97 11.71
C VAL A 150 18.86 -1.16 12.97
N ASN A 151 19.16 -2.42 13.26
CA ASN A 151 20.29 -2.79 14.11
C ASN A 151 21.47 -3.21 13.21
N SER A 152 22.65 -2.66 13.47
CA SER A 152 23.90 -3.04 12.80
C SER A 152 24.88 -3.56 13.84
N ARG A 153 25.28 -4.83 13.77
CA ARG A 153 26.23 -5.46 14.70
C ARG A 153 27.12 -6.47 13.97
N SER A 154 28.40 -6.53 14.31
CA SER A 154 29.31 -7.62 13.89
C SER A 154 29.29 -8.00 12.40
N GLY A 155 29.16 -7.00 11.50
CA GLY A 155 29.13 -7.24 10.06
C GLY A 155 27.78 -7.71 9.49
N SER A 156 26.72 -7.77 10.31
CA SER A 156 25.34 -7.97 9.88
C SER A 156 24.48 -6.73 10.16
N VAL A 157 23.41 -6.60 9.38
CA VAL A 157 22.38 -5.58 9.52
C VAL A 157 21.02 -6.27 9.57
N ARG A 158 20.12 -5.79 10.42
CA ARG A 158 18.75 -6.27 10.55
C ARG A 158 17.80 -5.09 10.59
N LEU A 159 16.72 -5.17 9.82
CA LEU A 159 15.59 -4.24 9.92
C LEU A 159 14.85 -4.50 11.23
N LEU A 160 14.55 -3.45 12.00
CA LEU A 160 13.78 -3.59 13.23
C LEU A 160 12.35 -4.03 12.90
N GLY A 161 11.88 -5.06 13.58
CA GLY A 161 10.48 -5.48 13.50
C GLY A 161 9.60 -4.64 14.42
N ARG A 162 8.27 -4.72 14.24
CA ARG A 162 7.28 -3.98 15.06
C ARG A 162 7.49 -4.10 16.57
N ASN A 163 7.90 -5.30 17.01
CA ASN A 163 8.12 -5.60 18.43
C ASN A 163 9.45 -5.06 18.97
N ASP A 164 10.40 -4.71 18.09
CA ASP A 164 11.69 -4.13 18.46
C ASP A 164 11.61 -2.60 18.62
N LEU A 165 10.54 -1.97 18.12
CA LEU A 165 10.37 -0.51 18.17
C LEU A 165 10.00 -0.01 19.59
N PRO A 166 10.33 1.25 19.94
CA PRO A 166 10.00 1.81 21.24
C PRO A 166 8.49 1.78 21.54
N ALA A 167 8.08 1.48 22.77
CA ALA A 167 6.66 1.44 23.13
C ALA A 167 6.07 2.85 23.33
N ASP A 168 6.92 3.78 23.74
CA ASP A 168 6.66 5.17 24.12
C ASP A 168 7.05 6.16 23.01
N TRP A 169 7.06 5.70 21.75
CA TRP A 169 7.39 6.54 20.61
C TRP A 169 6.41 7.70 20.46
N ASP A 170 6.96 8.92 20.39
CA ASP A 170 6.23 10.16 20.16
C ASP A 170 6.66 10.75 18.80
N PRO A 171 5.78 10.76 17.79
CA PRO A 171 6.08 11.34 16.49
C PRO A 171 6.49 12.81 16.53
N ALA A 172 6.01 13.57 17.52
CA ALA A 172 6.32 15.00 17.64
C ALA A 172 7.73 15.25 18.19
N ALA A 173 8.28 14.29 18.92
CA ALA A 173 9.64 14.34 19.47
C ALA A 173 10.68 13.71 18.53
N ASP A 174 10.24 13.07 17.44
CA ASP A 174 11.12 12.37 16.50
C ASP A 174 11.71 13.32 15.45
N PRO A 175 13.02 13.60 15.50
CA PRO A 175 13.67 14.51 14.55
C PRO A 175 13.83 13.91 13.15
N ARG A 176 13.59 12.59 12.97
CA ARG A 176 13.78 11.86 11.72
C ARG A 176 12.57 10.99 11.38
N LEU A 177 11.36 11.50 11.62
CA LEU A 177 10.11 10.81 11.33
C LEU A 177 10.08 10.18 9.92
N THR A 178 9.91 8.86 9.87
CA THR A 178 9.83 8.10 8.62
C THR A 178 8.46 7.47 8.40
N ALA A 179 8.08 7.29 7.13
CA ALA A 179 6.85 6.55 6.80
C ALA A 179 6.94 5.09 7.25
N TRP A 180 8.15 4.50 7.28
CA TRP A 180 8.40 3.17 7.80
C TRP A 180 7.98 3.03 9.27
N GLU A 181 8.54 3.87 10.16
CA GLU A 181 8.22 3.82 11.59
C GLU A 181 6.74 4.11 11.84
N ALA A 182 6.21 5.15 11.21
CA ALA A 182 4.78 5.50 11.31
C ALA A 182 3.88 4.29 10.99
N THR A 183 4.17 3.57 9.90
CA THR A 183 3.40 2.37 9.51
C THR A 183 3.50 1.27 10.56
N GLN A 184 4.71 0.97 11.05
CA GLN A 184 4.92 -0.12 12.01
C GLN A 184 4.31 0.20 13.38
N HIS A 185 4.39 1.45 13.84
CA HIS A 185 3.76 1.90 15.08
C HIS A 185 2.23 1.95 14.98
N LEU A 186 1.68 2.38 13.84
CA LEU A 186 0.22 2.35 13.62
C LEU A 186 -0.33 0.93 13.69
N ILE A 187 0.33 -0.03 13.04
CA ILE A 187 -0.05 -1.45 13.12
C ILE A 187 0.04 -1.95 14.57
N ARG A 188 1.15 -1.67 15.26
CA ARG A 188 1.31 -2.11 16.65
C ARG A 188 0.27 -1.50 17.57
N SER A 189 -0.05 -0.22 17.39
CA SER A 189 -1.10 0.47 18.16
C SER A 189 -2.47 -0.14 17.88
N LEU A 190 -2.76 -0.48 16.62
CA LEU A 190 -3.99 -1.17 16.23
C LEU A 190 -4.09 -2.56 16.88
N ASP A 191 -3.01 -3.33 16.89
CA ASP A 191 -2.98 -4.67 17.48
C ASP A 191 -3.11 -4.65 19.02
N GLN A 192 -2.55 -3.63 19.70
CA GLN A 192 -2.46 -3.58 21.16
C GLN A 192 -3.56 -2.74 21.83
N ALA A 193 -3.94 -1.63 21.20
CA ALA A 193 -4.88 -0.65 21.74
C ALA A 193 -6.14 -0.48 20.86
N GLY A 194 -6.27 -1.26 19.80
CA GLY A 194 -7.40 -1.21 18.88
C GLY A 194 -7.45 0.07 18.06
N GLU A 195 -8.60 0.30 17.43
CA GLU A 195 -8.81 1.44 16.53
C GLU A 195 -8.69 2.79 17.25
N SER A 196 -9.05 2.87 18.53
CA SER A 196 -8.93 4.11 19.31
C SER A 196 -7.46 4.52 19.49
N GLY A 197 -6.59 3.61 19.94
CA GLY A 197 -5.18 3.93 20.14
C GLY A 197 -4.44 4.19 18.82
N ALA A 198 -4.79 3.48 17.75
CA ALA A 198 -4.25 3.75 16.43
C ALA A 198 -4.72 5.10 15.87
N ALA A 199 -5.97 5.50 16.13
CA ALA A 199 -6.50 6.79 15.75
C ALA A 199 -5.84 7.96 16.50
N ASP A 200 -5.52 7.77 17.78
CA ASP A 200 -4.78 8.76 18.57
C ASP A 200 -3.37 8.98 18.01
N LEU A 201 -2.66 7.90 17.68
CA LEU A 201 -1.36 7.98 17.03
C LEU A 201 -1.44 8.62 15.64
N LEU A 202 -2.44 8.24 14.84
CA LEU A 202 -2.69 8.84 13.52
C LEU A 202 -2.91 10.37 13.63
N ARG A 203 -3.60 10.81 14.69
CA ARG A 203 -3.81 12.24 14.94
C ARG A 203 -2.51 12.98 15.23
N GLN A 204 -1.60 12.36 15.99
CA GLN A 204 -0.28 12.93 16.30
C GLN A 204 0.62 13.00 15.06
N LEU A 205 0.58 11.98 14.21
CA LEU A 205 1.32 11.93 12.93
C LEU A 205 0.87 13.01 11.94
N GLY A 206 -0.42 13.34 11.95
CA GLY A 206 -1.02 14.26 10.98
C GLY A 206 -1.27 13.61 9.60
N GLY A 207 -1.91 14.39 8.72
CA GLY A 207 -2.43 13.87 7.44
C GLY A 207 -1.35 13.36 6.48
N ASP A 208 -0.24 14.10 6.33
CA ASP A 208 0.81 13.75 5.35
C ASP A 208 1.48 12.41 5.69
N TYR A 209 1.98 12.25 6.92
CA TYR A 209 2.61 10.99 7.35
C TYR A 209 1.61 9.85 7.53
N GLY A 210 0.37 10.14 7.93
CA GLY A 210 -0.72 9.16 7.95
C GLY A 210 -0.96 8.57 6.56
N ASP A 211 -1.19 9.42 5.55
CA ASP A 211 -1.44 8.96 4.18
C ASP A 211 -0.24 8.19 3.62
N LYS A 212 1.00 8.66 3.86
CA LYS A 212 2.22 7.93 3.50
C LYS A 212 2.31 6.56 4.17
N ALA A 213 1.88 6.43 5.43
CA ALA A 213 1.88 5.15 6.14
C ALA A 213 0.86 4.16 5.54
N ARG A 214 -0.34 4.66 5.18
CA ARG A 214 -1.33 3.84 4.46
C ARG A 214 -0.80 3.40 3.10
N ASP A 215 -0.23 4.32 2.33
CA ASP A 215 0.30 4.02 1.00
C ASP A 215 1.48 3.03 1.07
N LEU A 216 2.32 3.15 2.10
CA LEU A 216 3.38 2.18 2.38
C LEU A 216 2.80 0.80 2.72
N ALA A 217 1.69 0.71 3.46
CA ALA A 217 1.04 -0.56 3.76
C ALA A 217 0.57 -1.30 2.49
N TYR A 218 0.06 -0.59 1.47
CA TYR A 218 -0.25 -1.20 0.17
C TYR A 218 0.99 -1.80 -0.49
N ARG A 219 2.11 -1.07 -0.49
CA ARG A 219 3.37 -1.55 -1.07
C ARG A 219 3.91 -2.77 -0.33
N LEU A 220 3.95 -2.72 1.00
CA LEU A 220 4.44 -3.83 1.82
C LEU A 220 3.55 -5.07 1.69
N PHE A 221 2.24 -4.89 1.59
CA PHE A 221 1.32 -6.00 1.30
C PHE A 221 1.63 -6.68 -0.04
N SER A 222 1.80 -5.92 -1.13
CA SER A 222 2.17 -6.49 -2.45
C SER A 222 3.49 -7.26 -2.39
N ILE A 223 4.48 -6.76 -1.66
CA ILE A 223 5.74 -7.49 -1.42
C ILE A 223 5.47 -8.81 -0.67
N CYS A 224 4.70 -8.77 0.42
CA CYS A 224 4.38 -9.94 1.22
C CYS A 224 3.62 -11.01 0.42
N GLU A 225 2.68 -10.63 -0.44
CA GLU A 225 1.95 -11.56 -1.32
C GLU A 225 2.91 -12.30 -2.25
N ARG A 226 3.80 -11.58 -2.94
CA ARG A 226 4.79 -12.18 -3.84
C ARG A 226 5.77 -13.10 -3.09
N LYS A 227 6.14 -12.72 -1.87
CA LYS A 227 7.08 -13.48 -1.00
C LYS A 227 6.38 -14.57 -0.18
N LYS A 228 5.05 -14.64 -0.21
CA LYS A 228 4.21 -15.55 0.58
C LYS A 228 4.38 -15.38 2.09
N TRP A 229 4.57 -14.14 2.55
CA TRP A 229 4.68 -13.78 3.98
C TRP A 229 3.32 -13.44 4.57
N ALA A 230 2.47 -14.45 4.73
CA ALA A 230 1.06 -14.28 5.08
C ALA A 230 0.82 -13.51 6.39
N GLN A 231 1.65 -13.72 7.43
CA GLN A 231 1.48 -13.03 8.71
C GLN A 231 1.75 -11.53 8.60
N GLU A 232 2.77 -11.14 7.82
CA GLU A 232 3.07 -9.73 7.57
C GLU A 232 2.01 -9.11 6.65
N ALA A 233 1.57 -9.82 5.61
CA ALA A 233 0.49 -9.37 4.73
C ALA A 233 -0.79 -9.05 5.52
N LEU A 234 -1.16 -9.92 6.47
CA LEU A 234 -2.35 -9.71 7.30
C LEU A 234 -2.27 -8.38 8.07
N ALA A 235 -1.12 -8.04 8.64
CA ALA A 235 -0.94 -6.82 9.40
C ALA A 235 -1.14 -5.55 8.54
N TYR A 236 -0.51 -5.51 7.36
CA TYR A 236 -0.68 -4.38 6.42
C TYR A 236 -2.11 -4.27 5.89
N ASN A 237 -2.75 -5.40 5.60
CA ASN A 237 -4.14 -5.42 5.15
C ASN A 237 -5.11 -4.91 6.23
N SER A 238 -4.94 -5.37 7.47
CA SER A 238 -5.77 -4.94 8.61
C SER A 238 -5.69 -3.44 8.87
N LEU A 239 -4.48 -2.84 8.77
CA LEU A 239 -4.32 -1.39 8.92
C LEU A 239 -5.16 -0.62 7.90
N VAL A 240 -5.10 -1.02 6.63
CA VAL A 240 -5.85 -0.33 5.57
C VAL A 240 -7.36 -0.53 5.74
N ILE A 241 -7.81 -1.72 6.14
CA ILE A 241 -9.24 -1.97 6.42
C ILE A 241 -9.76 -1.08 7.55
N ALA A 242 -8.99 -0.91 8.63
CA ALA A 242 -9.37 -0.07 9.76
C ALA A 242 -9.30 1.43 9.45
N TRP A 243 -8.59 1.83 8.39
CA TRP A 243 -8.24 3.22 8.10
C TRP A 243 -9.41 4.23 8.11
N PRO A 244 -10.58 3.94 7.50
CA PRO A 244 -11.70 4.91 7.51
C PRO A 244 -12.18 5.23 8.92
N GLU A 245 -12.18 4.22 9.80
CA GLU A 245 -12.56 4.38 11.20
C GLU A 245 -11.48 5.12 11.99
N LEU A 246 -10.19 4.84 11.71
CA LEU A 246 -9.07 5.58 12.31
C LEU A 246 -9.16 7.08 11.99
N VAL A 247 -9.39 7.44 10.73
CA VAL A 247 -9.56 8.84 10.31
C VAL A 247 -10.78 9.47 10.99
N ARG A 248 -11.90 8.74 11.09
CA ARG A 248 -13.12 9.21 11.76
C ARG A 248 -12.89 9.49 13.24
N LEU A 249 -12.17 8.62 13.95
CA LEU A 249 -11.86 8.76 15.37
C LEU A 249 -10.82 9.86 15.61
N ALA A 250 -9.78 9.93 14.77
CA ALA A 250 -8.76 10.98 14.82
C ALA A 250 -9.38 12.38 14.67
N GLY A 251 -10.38 12.53 13.80
CA GLY A 251 -11.10 13.79 13.58
C GLY A 251 -12.08 14.20 14.68
N ARG A 252 -12.73 13.25 15.37
CA ARG A 252 -13.76 13.56 16.39
C ARG A 252 -13.20 14.27 17.62
N GLU A 253 -11.99 13.93 18.08
CA GLU A 253 -11.45 14.56 19.30
C GLU A 253 -11.03 16.02 19.11
N LYS A 254 -10.61 16.41 17.89
CA LYS A 254 -10.42 17.83 17.55
C LYS A 254 -11.69 18.65 17.80
N SER A 255 -12.86 18.11 17.45
CA SER A 255 -14.15 18.79 17.66
C SER A 255 -14.55 18.89 19.14
N ARG A 256 -14.14 17.92 19.97
CA ARG A 256 -14.48 17.89 21.39
C ARG A 256 -13.64 18.88 22.22
N GLY A 257 -12.37 19.08 21.85
CA GLY A 257 -11.49 20.11 22.44
C GLY A 257 -11.94 21.53 22.09
N GLN A 258 -12.30 21.80 20.83
CA GLN A 258 -12.81 23.11 20.40
C GLN A 258 -14.16 23.46 21.05
N SER A 259 -15.06 22.49 21.19
CA SER A 259 -16.36 22.71 21.82
C SER A 259 -16.26 23.03 23.31
N GLN A 260 -15.20 22.59 24.00
CA GLN A 260 -15.00 22.91 25.42
C GLN A 260 -14.37 24.28 25.62
N GLU A 261 -13.45 24.73 24.76
CA GLU A 261 -12.83 26.06 24.88
C GLU A 261 -13.83 27.21 24.58
N ASP A 262 -14.76 27.02 23.65
CA ASP A 262 -15.80 28.02 23.33
C ASP A 262 -16.91 28.12 24.41
N LEU A 263 -16.99 27.16 25.34
CA LEU A 263 -17.96 27.14 26.45
C LEU A 263 -17.44 27.87 27.72
N PHE A 264 -16.19 28.32 27.71
CA PHE A 264 -15.55 29.05 28.82
C PHE A 264 -15.07 30.47 28.43
N GLN A 265 -15.50 31.00 27.28
CA GLN A 265 -15.36 32.42 26.91
C GLN A 265 -16.70 33.15 26.99
#